data_AF-A0A378BXX9-F1
#
_entry.id   AF-A0A378BXX9-F1
#
_cell.length_a   1.000
_cell.length_b   1.000
_cell.length_c   1.000
_cell.angle_alpha   90.00
_cell.angle_beta   90.00
_cell.angle_gamma   90.00
#
_symmetry.space_group_name_H-M   'P 1'
#
loop_
_entity.id
_entity.type
_entity.pdbx_description
1 polymer ?
#
loop_
_entity_poly.entity_id
_entity_poly.type
_entity_poly.pdbx_seq_one_letter_code
_entity_poly.pdbx_strand_id
1 'polypeptide(L)'
;MFSPGQEVLDAWGKAYGVLANIFIGREAEIYQQNASKTGGWEGTRAFRIVKKTPRSQLITSFELEPVDGQPSPITSLASTWPSG
;
A
#
# COMPACT_ATOMS: atom_id res chain seq x y z
N MET A 1 14.38 28.77 -28.52
CA MET A 1 13.42 29.16 -27.48
C MET A 1 12.22 28.23 -27.59
N PHE A 2 12.18 27.15 -26.81
CA PHE A 2 11.06 26.21 -26.83
C PHE A 2 9.97 26.73 -25.91
N SER A 3 9.00 27.44 -26.48
CA SER A 3 7.74 27.75 -25.81
C SER A 3 6.66 27.04 -26.61
N PRO A 4 6.28 25.80 -26.25
CA PRO A 4 5.15 25.14 -26.88
C PRO A 4 3.94 26.03 -26.65
N GLY A 5 3.32 26.54 -27.71
CA GLY A 5 2.20 27.46 -27.59
C GLY A 5 1.08 26.91 -26.71
N GLN A 6 0.18 27.78 -26.24
CA GLN A 6 -0.89 27.41 -25.30
C GLN A 6 -1.69 26.17 -25.73
N GLU A 7 -1.94 26.01 -27.03
CA GLU A 7 -2.63 24.85 -27.59
C GLU A 7 -1.94 23.51 -27.26
N VAL A 8 -0.61 23.47 -27.29
CA VAL A 8 0.16 22.26 -26.96
C VAL A 8 0.06 21.96 -25.47
N LEU A 9 0.15 22.98 -24.61
CA LEU A 9 -0.02 22.82 -23.17
C LEU A 9 -1.42 22.32 -22.82
N ASP A 10 -2.45 22.86 -23.46
CA ASP A 10 -3.84 22.45 -23.27
C ASP A 10 -4.07 21.00 -23.72
N ALA A 11 -3.47 20.59 -24.84
CA ALA A 11 -3.55 19.21 -25.33
C ALA A 11 -2.90 18.22 -24.34
N TRP A 12 -1.72 18.55 -23.82
CA TRP A 12 -1.05 17.75 -22.79
C TRP A 12 -1.83 17.73 -21.47
N GLY A 13 -2.42 18.86 -21.06
CA GLY A 13 -3.27 18.95 -19.88
C GLY A 13 -4.49 18.03 -19.98
N LYS A 14 -5.16 17.99 -21.14
CA LYS A 14 -6.28 17.08 -21.41
C LYS A 14 -5.84 15.61 -21.36
N ALA A 15 -4.74 15.27 -22.03
CA ALA A 15 -4.22 13.90 -22.04
C ALA A 15 -3.82 13.43 -20.62
N TYR A 16 -3.15 14.30 -19.85
CA TYR A 16 -2.83 14.05 -18.45
C TYR A 16 -4.09 13.87 -17.60
N GLY A 17 -5.09 14.73 -17.77
CA GLY A 17 -6.35 14.63 -17.03
C GLY A 17 -7.08 13.31 -17.27
N VAL A 18 -7.10 12.82 -18.52
CA VAL A 18 -7.65 11.49 -18.84
C VAL A 18 -6.89 10.39 -18.09
N LEU A 19 -5.55 10.42 -18.14
CA LEU A 19 -4.74 9.41 -17.46
C LEU A 19 -4.88 9.47 -15.94
N ALA A 20 -4.86 10.67 -15.36
CA ALA A 20 -5.03 10.89 -13.92
C ALA A 20 -6.38 10.35 -13.43
N ASN A 21 -7.47 10.58 -14.18
CA ASN A 21 -8.79 10.06 -13.82
C ASN A 21 -8.85 8.53 -13.82
N ILE A 22 -8.12 7.86 -14.71
CA ILE A 22 -8.01 6.39 -14.71
C ILE A 22 -7.34 5.90 -13.42
N PHE A 23 -6.22 6.52 -13.03
CA PHE A 23 -5.53 6.17 -11.78
C PHE A 23 -6.38 6.46 -10.56
N ILE A 24 -6.97 7.66 -10.47
CA ILE A 24 -7.84 8.06 -9.36
C ILE A 24 -8.98 7.06 -9.17
N GLY A 25 -9.68 6.69 -10.26
CA GLY A 25 -10.76 5.72 -10.20
C GLY A 25 -10.27 4.36 -9.71
N ARG A 26 -9.17 3.85 -10.27
CA ARG A 26 -8.65 2.54 -9.90
C ARG A 26 -8.11 2.49 -8.46
N GLU A 27 -7.44 3.54 -8.01
CA GLU A 27 -6.94 3.67 -6.64
C GLU A 27 -8.09 3.74 -5.64
N ALA A 28 -9.14 4.50 -5.95
CA ALA A 28 -10.35 4.57 -5.10
C ALA A 28 -11.00 3.19 -4.91
N GLU A 29 -11.14 2.40 -5.98
CA GLU A 29 -11.63 1.03 -5.89
C GLU A 29 -10.73 0.16 -5.00
N ILE A 30 -9.40 0.26 -5.14
CA ILE A 30 -8.44 -0.50 -4.34
C ILE A 30 -8.54 -0.11 -2.86
N TYR A 31 -8.64 1.18 -2.55
CA TYR A 31 -8.83 1.66 -1.18
C TYR A 31 -10.12 1.10 -0.58
N GLN A 32 -11.23 1.19 -1.29
CA GLN A 32 -12.51 0.65 -0.84
C GLN A 32 -12.45 -0.87 -0.63
N GLN A 33 -11.85 -1.61 -1.56
CA GLN A 33 -11.67 -3.06 -1.47
C GLN A 33 -10.79 -3.45 -0.28
N ASN A 34 -9.74 -2.69 0.01
CA ASN A 34 -8.86 -2.96 1.14
C ASN A 34 -9.55 -2.65 2.47
N ALA A 35 -10.25 -1.53 2.58
CA ALA A 35 -10.99 -1.15 3.78
C ALA A 35 -12.17 -2.11 4.09
N SER A 36 -12.79 -2.70 3.06
CA SER A 36 -13.96 -3.58 3.23
C SER A 36 -13.63 -5.01 3.66
N LYS A 37 -12.35 -5.42 3.65
CA LYS A 37 -11.94 -6.77 4.10
C LYS A 37 -12.01 -6.88 5.63
N THR A 38 -12.21 -8.09 6.16
CA THR A 38 -12.05 -8.33 7.60
C THR A 38 -10.63 -7.96 8.03
N GLY A 39 -10.51 -7.04 8.99
CA GLY A 39 -9.25 -6.47 9.44
C GLY A 39 -8.67 -5.38 8.51
N GLY A 40 -9.33 -5.09 7.39
CA GLY A 40 -9.00 -4.02 6.47
C GLY A 40 -9.02 -2.64 7.13
N TRP A 41 -8.33 -1.68 6.52
CA TRP A 41 -8.29 -0.29 6.97
C TRP A 41 -8.09 0.64 5.78
N GLU A 42 -8.34 1.94 5.99
CA GLU A 42 -8.02 3.02 5.06
C GLU A 42 -6.90 3.90 5.63
N GLY A 43 -6.05 4.45 4.75
CA GLY A 43 -4.90 5.26 5.16
C GLY A 43 -3.85 4.44 5.91
N THR A 44 -3.30 5.02 6.98
CA THR A 44 -2.27 4.39 7.80
C THR A 44 -2.86 3.77 9.06
N ARG A 45 -2.38 2.58 9.42
CA ARG A 45 -2.74 1.90 10.69
C ARG A 45 -1.49 1.63 11.52
N ALA A 46 -1.58 1.86 12.82
CA ALA A 46 -0.45 1.69 13.72
C ALA A 46 -0.24 0.20 14.07
N PHE A 47 1.01 -0.25 13.95
CA PHE A 47 1.45 -1.59 14.34
C PHE A 47 2.62 -1.50 15.31
N ARG A 48 2.68 -2.44 16.26
CA ARG A 48 3.82 -2.65 17.15
C ARG A 48 4.62 -3.87 16.71
N ILE A 49 5.95 -3.82 16.89
CA ILE A 49 6.81 -4.99 16.71
C ILE A 49 6.66 -5.90 17.92
N VAL A 50 6.24 -7.14 17.69
CA VAL A 50 6.13 -8.16 18.76
C VAL A 50 7.28 -9.16 18.73
N LYS A 51 7.97 -9.31 17.59
CA LYS A 51 9.16 -10.13 17.48
C LYS A 51 10.12 -9.60 16.43
N LYS A 52 11.42 -9.73 16.71
CA LYS A 52 12.52 -9.41 15.78
C LYS A 52 13.45 -10.61 15.71
N THR A 53 13.57 -11.23 14.54
CA THR A 53 14.34 -12.46 14.34
C THR A 53 15.41 -12.25 13.27
N PRO A 54 16.71 -12.21 13.62
CA PRO A 54 17.78 -12.24 12.63
C PRO A 54 17.68 -13.51 11.78
N ARG A 55 17.68 -13.39 10.45
CA ARG A 55 17.64 -14.53 9.51
C ARG A 55 19.00 -14.75 8.84
N SER A 56 19.76 -13.69 8.63
CA SER A 56 21.14 -13.73 8.14
C SER A 56 21.89 -12.49 8.62
N GLN A 57 23.15 -12.34 8.22
CA GLN A 57 23.94 -11.13 8.51
C GLN A 57 23.31 -9.84 7.94
N LEU A 58 22.46 -9.95 6.91
CA LEU A 58 21.86 -8.81 6.21
C LEU A 58 20.32 -8.76 6.31
N ILE A 59 19.66 -9.82 6.78
CA ILE A 59 18.20 -9.94 6.77
C ILE A 59 17.68 -10.18 8.20
N THR A 60 16.64 -9.43 8.58
CA THR A 60 15.90 -9.60 9.85
C THR A 60 14.40 -9.63 9.57
N SER A 61 13.71 -10.62 10.12
CA SER A 61 12.24 -10.70 10.11
C SER A 61 11.65 -9.90 11.28
N PHE A 62 10.52 -9.24 11.03
CA PHE A 62 9.72 -8.56 12.04
C PHE A 62 8.30 -9.10 12.02
N GLU A 63 7.79 -9.48 13.18
CA GLU A 63 6.37 -9.81 13.37
C GLU A 63 5.67 -8.57 13.97
N LEU A 64 4.53 -8.22 13.39
CA LEU A 64 3.79 -6.99 13.69
C LEU A 64 2.38 -7.34 14.16
N GLU A 65 1.91 -6.66 15.20
CA GLU A 65 0.52 -6.72 15.65
C GLU A 65 -0.10 -5.32 15.64
N PRO A 66 -1.39 -5.20 15.27
CA PRO A 66 -2.06 -3.91 15.27
C PRO A 66 -2.24 -3.40 16.70
N VAL A 67 -1.97 -2.12 16.92
CA VAL A 67 -2.00 -1.51 18.27
C VAL A 67 -3.43 -1.47 18.82
N ASP A 68 -4.42 -1.29 17.95
CA ASP A 68 -5.84 -1.24 18.28
C ASP A 68 -6.47 -2.60 18.67
N GLY A 69 -5.71 -3.70 18.57
CA GLY A 69 -6.18 -5.05 18.87
C GLY A 69 -7.23 -5.61 17.91
N GLN A 70 -7.56 -4.89 16.83
CA GLN A 70 -8.51 -5.35 15.81
C GLN A 70 -7.83 -6.36 14.86
N PRO A 71 -8.58 -7.24 14.17
CA PRO A 71 -7.99 -8.17 13.21
C PRO A 71 -7.11 -7.49 12.15
N SER A 72 -6.15 -8.22 11.62
CA SER A 72 -5.32 -7.80 10.47
C SER A 72 -5.55 -8.78 9.32
N PRO A 73 -5.63 -8.33 8.06
CA PRO A 73 -5.73 -9.18 6.87
C PRO A 73 -4.45 -10.01 6.66
N ILE A 74 -3.35 -9.63 7.30
CA ILE A 74 -2.13 -10.44 7.34
C ILE A 74 -2.30 -11.45 8.48
N THR A 75 -2.85 -12.62 8.16
CA THR A 75 -2.80 -13.77 9.05
C THR A 75 -1.34 -14.12 9.29
N SER A 76 -0.90 -14.10 10.55
CA SER A 76 0.46 -14.51 10.91
C SER A 76 0.70 -15.95 10.44
N LEU A 77 1.51 -16.13 9.39
CA LEU A 77 2.05 -17.43 8.98
C LEU A 77 3.24 -17.87 9.84
N ALA A 78 3.49 -17.19 10.97
CA ALA A 78 4.65 -17.46 11.82
C ALA A 78 4.66 -18.88 12.41
N SER A 79 3.56 -19.64 12.31
CA SER A 79 3.46 -21.02 12.79
C SER A 79 3.77 -22.12 11.76
N THR A 80 4.05 -21.81 10.48
CA THR A 80 4.19 -22.86 9.44
C THR A 80 5.55 -22.97 8.75
N TRP A 81 6.58 -22.20 9.14
CA TRP A 81 7.92 -22.44 8.61
C TRP A 81 8.61 -23.59 9.38
N PRO A 82 9.01 -24.69 8.73
CA PRO A 82 9.68 -25.78 9.41
C PRO A 82 11.06 -25.31 9.88
N SER A 83 11.31 -25.45 11.18
CA SER A 83 12.65 -25.34 11.76
C SER A 83 13.48 -26.51 11.24
N GLY A 84 14.34 -26.22 10.25
CA GLY A 84 15.46 -27.09 9.88
C GLY A 84 16.65 -26.84 10.80
#